data_AF-A0A2H9T7R4-F1
#
_entry.id   AF-A0A2H9T7R4-F1
#
_cell.length_a   1.000
_cell.length_b   1.000
_cell.length_c   1.000
_cell.angle_alpha   90.00
_cell.angle_beta   90.00
_cell.angle_gamma   90.00
#
_symmetry.space_group_name_H-M   'P 1'
#
loop_
_entity.id
_entity.type
_entity.pdbx_description
1 polymer ?
#
loop_
_entity_poly.entity_id
_entity_poly.type
_entity_poly.pdbx_seq_one_letter_code
_entity_poly.pdbx_strand_id
1 'polypeptide(L)'
;MSDLINSFKDEHVRITDTLLEVQNVGISSNAGQKLMQSAKGYLVAHLRKEDKELYPVLWKAAEQDSELKKTLEVYAKDMEKITDSALAFFDKYQKEGDEAEFAKDSRGLMKVLLKRISNEETVLYKKYNEIVSYY
;
A
#
# COMPACT_ATOMS: atom_id res chain seq x y z
N MET A 1 -8.61 16.17 9.85
CA MET A 1 -7.75 15.16 9.20
C MET A 1 -7.03 15.88 8.08
N SER A 2 -5.71 15.76 7.98
CA SER A 2 -4.93 16.53 6.99
C SER A 2 -5.23 16.10 5.55
N ASP A 3 -5.07 17.02 4.60
CA ASP A 3 -5.24 16.75 3.16
C ASP A 3 -4.34 15.62 2.67
N LEU A 4 -3.15 15.49 3.27
CA LEU A 4 -2.22 14.39 2.98
C LEU A 4 -2.86 13.03 3.32
N ILE A 5 -3.45 12.87 4.50
CA ILE A 5 -4.07 11.61 4.91
C ILE A 5 -5.28 11.28 4.04
N ASN A 6 -6.11 12.27 3.68
CA ASN A 6 -7.22 12.05 2.76
C ASN A 6 -6.71 11.53 1.41
N SER A 7 -5.63 12.14 0.89
CA SER A 7 -5.04 11.71 -0.38
C SER A 7 -4.50 10.27 -0.34
N PHE A 8 -3.92 9.83 0.78
CA PHE A 8 -3.48 8.44 0.92
C PHE A 8 -4.65 7.46 0.93
N LYS A 9 -5.76 7.81 1.58
CA LYS A 9 -6.97 6.97 1.58
C LYS A 9 -7.60 6.86 0.19
N ASP A 10 -7.64 7.96 -0.55
CA ASP A 10 -8.11 7.93 -1.93
C ASP A 10 -7.20 7.07 -2.82
N GLU A 11 -5.89 7.12 -2.59
CA GLU A 11 -4.92 6.24 -3.25
C GLU A 11 -5.15 4.76 -2.90
N HIS A 12 -5.43 4.43 -1.64
CA HIS A 12 -5.76 3.06 -1.21
C HIS A 12 -6.97 2.51 -1.97
N VAL A 13 -8.07 3.28 -2.00
CA VAL A 13 -9.30 2.91 -2.73
C VAL A 13 -8.98 2.68 -4.20
N ARG A 14 -8.23 3.60 -4.82
CA ARG A 14 -7.85 3.48 -6.23
C ARG A 14 -7.04 2.22 -6.52
N ILE A 15 -6.08 1.86 -5.65
CA ILE A 15 -5.27 0.64 -5.80
C ILE A 15 -6.16 -0.60 -5.69
N THR A 16 -6.99 -0.68 -4.65
CA THR A 16 -7.84 -1.86 -4.41
C THR A 16 -8.90 -2.04 -5.49
N ASP A 17 -9.56 -0.96 -5.91
CA ASP A 17 -10.59 -1.00 -6.95
C ASP A 17 -10.00 -1.40 -8.30
N THR A 18 -8.81 -0.89 -8.64
CA THR A 18 -8.13 -1.29 -9.88
C THR A 18 -7.78 -2.78 -9.85
N LEU A 19 -7.31 -3.32 -8.72
CA LEU A 19 -7.01 -4.74 -8.58
C LEU A 19 -8.26 -5.64 -8.63
N LEU A 20 -9.38 -5.17 -8.08
CA LEU A 20 -10.66 -5.86 -8.21
C LEU A 20 -11.13 -5.87 -9.66
N GLU A 21 -10.94 -4.76 -10.38
CA GLU A 21 -11.32 -4.69 -11.78
C GLU A 21 -10.48 -5.63 -12.66
N VAL A 22 -9.18 -5.82 -12.36
CA VAL A 22 -8.36 -6.86 -13.02
C VAL A 22 -9.00 -8.24 -12.86
N GLN A 23 -9.55 -8.57 -11.68
CA GLN A 23 -10.23 -9.85 -11.45
C GLN A 23 -11.53 -9.96 -12.25
N ASN A 24 -12.24 -8.86 -12.47
CA ASN A 24 -13.49 -8.84 -13.24
C ASN A 24 -13.24 -9.03 -14.74
N VAL A 25 -12.22 -8.35 -15.29
CA VAL A 25 -11.95 -8.38 -16.73
C VAL A 25 -11.03 -9.52 -17.18
N GLY A 26 -10.35 -10.18 -16.24
CA GLY A 26 -9.40 -11.28 -16.47
C GLY A 26 -8.00 -10.80 -16.83
N ILE A 27 -6.97 -11.42 -16.23
CA ILE A 27 -5.57 -10.99 -16.38
C ILE A 27 -4.98 -11.31 -17.77
N SER A 28 -5.55 -12.29 -18.47
CA SER A 28 -5.15 -12.65 -19.85
C SER A 28 -5.64 -11.64 -20.89
N SER A 29 -6.57 -10.76 -20.54
CA SER A 29 -7.07 -9.74 -21.46
C SER A 29 -6.11 -8.55 -21.56
N ASN A 30 -6.09 -7.87 -22.71
CA ASN A 30 -5.32 -6.63 -22.87
C ASN A 30 -5.74 -5.54 -21.86
N ALA A 31 -7.04 -5.48 -21.54
CA ALA A 31 -7.58 -4.56 -20.54
C ALA A 31 -7.07 -4.92 -19.14
N GLY A 32 -7.10 -6.19 -18.75
CA GLY A 32 -6.58 -6.68 -17.48
C GLY A 32 -5.09 -6.41 -17.32
N GLN A 33 -4.29 -6.64 -18.35
CA GLN A 33 -2.85 -6.30 -18.34
C GLN A 33 -2.59 -4.80 -18.15
N LYS A 34 -3.36 -3.93 -18.82
CA LYS A 34 -3.25 -2.47 -18.62
C LYS A 34 -3.66 -2.03 -17.22
N LEU A 35 -4.74 -2.61 -16.68
CA LEU A 35 -5.18 -2.35 -15.32
C LEU A 35 -4.14 -2.85 -14.30
N MET A 36 -3.53 -4.02 -14.53
CA MET A 36 -2.46 -4.56 -13.70
C MET A 36 -1.25 -3.62 -13.65
N GLN A 37 -0.82 -3.11 -14.80
CA GLN A 37 0.26 -2.11 -14.89
C GLN A 37 -0.12 -0.81 -14.17
N SER A 38 -1.38 -0.39 -14.29
CA SER A 38 -1.89 0.80 -13.61
C SER A 38 -1.88 0.63 -12.09
N ALA A 39 -2.38 -0.51 -11.59
CA ALA A 39 -2.35 -0.85 -10.16
C ALA A 39 -0.92 -0.87 -9.59
N LYS A 40 0.04 -1.47 -10.33
CA LYS A 40 1.46 -1.42 -9.96
C LYS A 40 1.95 0.02 -9.86
N GLY A 41 1.65 0.84 -10.87
CA GLY A 41 2.03 2.25 -10.91
C GLY A 41 1.46 3.04 -9.73
N TYR A 42 0.19 2.83 -9.39
CA TYR A 42 -0.46 3.48 -8.24
C TYR A 42 0.18 3.06 -6.92
N LEU A 43 0.44 1.76 -6.72
CA LEU A 43 1.10 1.28 -5.50
C LEU A 43 2.50 1.89 -5.35
N VAL A 44 3.32 1.84 -6.41
CA VAL A 44 4.69 2.41 -6.36
C VAL A 44 4.66 3.92 -6.10
N ALA A 45 3.71 4.64 -6.69
CA ALA A 45 3.56 6.07 -6.46
C ALA A 45 3.15 6.38 -5.01
N HIS A 46 2.20 5.61 -4.47
CA HIS A 46 1.74 5.70 -3.09
C HIS A 46 2.90 5.47 -2.10
N LEU A 47 3.64 4.36 -2.24
CA LEU A 47 4.78 4.04 -1.38
C LEU A 47 5.84 5.14 -1.36
N ARG A 48 6.21 5.66 -2.56
CA ARG A 48 7.17 6.77 -2.67
C ARG A 48 6.70 8.03 -1.97
N LYS A 49 5.40 8.29 -1.97
CA LYS A 49 4.82 9.45 -1.31
C LYS A 49 4.82 9.29 0.21
N GLU A 50 4.57 8.09 0.72
CA GLU A 50 4.72 7.80 2.15
C GLU A 50 6.18 7.96 2.61
N ASP A 51 7.15 7.44 1.85
CA ASP A 51 8.58 7.58 2.12
C ASP A 51 9.03 9.04 2.20
N LYS A 52 8.40 9.90 1.38
CA LYS A 52 8.75 11.31 1.27
C LYS A 52 8.04 12.20 2.28
N GLU A 53 6.76 11.94 2.55
CA GLU A 53 5.89 12.89 3.26
C GLU A 53 5.44 12.36 4.63
N LEU A 54 5.24 11.05 4.79
CA LEU A 54 4.70 10.46 6.02
C LEU A 54 5.80 10.03 6.99
N TYR A 55 6.68 9.12 6.53
CA TYR A 55 7.68 8.50 7.39
C TYR A 55 8.69 9.49 7.98
N PRO A 56 9.18 10.52 7.26
CA PRO A 56 10.12 11.48 7.83
C PRO A 56 9.55 12.22 9.05
N VAL A 57 8.27 12.58 9.02
CA VAL A 57 7.59 13.26 10.13
C VAL A 57 7.45 12.33 11.32
N LEU A 58 7.02 11.08 11.08
CA LEU A 58 6.87 10.07 12.14
C LEU A 58 8.21 9.74 12.81
N TRP A 59 9.26 9.54 12.01
CA TRP A 59 10.61 9.26 12.53
C TRP A 59 11.18 10.43 13.30
N LYS A 60 10.90 11.67 12.87
CA LYS A 60 11.34 12.86 13.59
C LYS A 60 10.70 12.95 14.98
N ALA A 61 9.40 12.69 15.08
CA ALA A 61 8.72 12.64 16.38
C ALA A 61 9.25 11.48 17.26
N ALA A 62 9.58 10.34 16.65
CA ALA A 62 10.11 9.18 17.34
C ALA A 62 11.50 9.36 17.95
N GLU A 63 12.24 10.43 17.59
CA GLU A 63 13.50 10.78 18.26
C GLU A 63 13.29 11.09 19.75
N GLN A 64 12.10 11.57 20.13
CA GLN A 64 11.74 11.93 21.50
C GLN A 64 10.72 10.97 22.12
N ASP A 65 10.18 10.02 21.35
CA ASP A 65 9.18 9.06 21.78
C ASP A 65 9.65 7.62 21.49
N SER A 66 10.14 6.95 22.53
CA SER A 66 10.66 5.59 22.44
C SER A 66 9.59 4.53 22.13
N GLU A 67 8.33 4.79 22.46
CA GLU A 67 7.21 3.90 22.17
C GLU A 67 6.82 4.01 20.69
N LEU A 68 6.73 5.25 20.18
CA LEU A 68 6.55 5.51 18.76
C LEU A 68 7.69 4.90 17.95
N LYS A 69 8.94 5.06 18.39
CA LYS A 69 10.11 4.47 17.72
C LYS A 69 9.98 2.95 17.55
N LYS A 70 9.67 2.22 18.63
CA LYS A 70 9.45 0.76 18.58
C LYS A 70 8.31 0.40 17.64
N THR A 71 7.23 1.17 17.66
CA THR A 71 6.09 0.97 16.75
C THR A 71 6.54 1.11 15.29
N LEU A 72 7.25 2.19 14.95
CA LEU A 72 7.73 2.41 13.59
C LEU A 72 8.72 1.33 13.13
N GLU A 73 9.62 0.86 14.00
CA GLU A 73 10.56 -0.23 13.68
C GLU A 73 9.86 -1.56 13.35
N VAL A 74 8.79 -1.89 14.09
CA VAL A 74 7.98 -3.09 13.82
C VAL A 74 7.23 -2.94 12.49
N TYR A 75 6.59 -1.79 12.29
CA TYR A 75 5.80 -1.53 11.10
C TYR A 75 6.66 -1.47 9.85
N ALA A 76 7.83 -0.82 9.90
CA ALA A 76 8.75 -0.75 8.75
C ALA A 76 9.11 -2.14 8.22
N LYS A 77 9.43 -3.09 9.11
CA LYS A 77 9.75 -4.47 8.72
C LYS A 77 8.56 -5.22 8.11
N ASP A 78 7.36 -4.98 8.65
CA ASP A 78 6.14 -5.59 8.11
C ASP A 78 5.76 -4.98 6.75
N MET A 79 5.92 -3.66 6.58
CA MET A 79 5.60 -2.96 5.34
C MET A 79 6.60 -3.26 4.22
N GLU A 80 7.88 -3.44 4.54
CA GLU A 80 8.90 -3.89 3.59
C GLU A 80 8.51 -5.26 3.01
N LYS A 81 8.19 -6.24 3.87
CA LYS A 81 7.76 -7.57 3.43
C LYS A 81 6.49 -7.55 2.58
N ILE A 82 5.52 -6.73 2.95
CA ILE A 82 4.27 -6.60 2.18
C ILE A 82 4.56 -5.96 0.81
N THR A 83 5.41 -4.94 0.77
CA THR A 83 5.85 -4.28 -0.47
C THR A 83 6.55 -5.25 -1.39
N ASP A 84 7.52 -6.01 -0.89
CA ASP A 84 8.24 -7.02 -1.67
C ASP A 84 7.30 -8.08 -2.23
N SER A 85 6.36 -8.57 -1.40
CA SER A 85 5.35 -9.55 -1.82
C SER A 85 4.44 -8.99 -2.92
N ALA A 86 4.05 -7.72 -2.80
CA ALA A 86 3.22 -7.06 -3.81
C ALA A 86 3.97 -6.85 -5.13
N LEU A 87 5.21 -6.37 -5.08
CA LEU A 87 6.03 -6.17 -6.27
C LEU A 87 6.32 -7.49 -6.98
N ALA A 88 6.65 -8.56 -6.23
CA ALA A 88 6.85 -9.89 -6.78
C ALA A 88 5.59 -10.43 -7.47
N PHE A 89 4.39 -10.15 -6.93
CA PHE A 89 3.13 -10.48 -7.58
C PHE A 89 2.98 -9.75 -8.92
N PHE A 90 3.23 -8.44 -8.95
CA PHE A 90 3.13 -7.68 -10.20
C PHE A 90 4.13 -8.15 -11.26
N ASP A 91 5.33 -8.52 -10.85
CA ASP A 91 6.36 -9.03 -11.76
C ASP A 91 5.99 -10.41 -12.31
N LYS A 92 5.40 -11.29 -11.48
CA LYS A 92 4.92 -12.61 -11.91
C LYS A 92 3.90 -12.52 -13.05
N TYR A 93 2.98 -11.56 -12.99
CA TYR A 93 1.85 -11.46 -13.93
C TYR A 93 2.05 -10.45 -15.07
N GLN A 94 3.28 -9.97 -15.31
CA GLN A 94 3.58 -8.90 -16.26
C GLN A 94 3.41 -9.29 -17.74
N LYS A 95 3.59 -10.57 -18.10
CA LYS A 95 3.67 -10.99 -19.51
C LYS A 95 2.62 -12.02 -19.91
N GLU A 96 2.26 -12.92 -19.01
CA GLU A 96 1.22 -13.93 -19.17
C GLU A 96 0.95 -14.54 -17.78
N GLY A 97 -0.27 -15.00 -17.54
CA GLY A 97 -0.64 -15.62 -16.27
C GLY A 97 -1.78 -16.61 -16.46
N ASP A 98 -1.69 -17.75 -15.78
CA ASP A 98 -2.82 -18.66 -15.66
C ASP A 98 -3.93 -17.99 -14.83
N GLU A 99 -5.15 -17.95 -15.36
CA GLU A 99 -6.28 -17.25 -14.71
C GLU A 99 -6.63 -17.87 -13.34
N ALA A 100 -6.51 -19.20 -13.21
CA ALA A 100 -6.84 -19.87 -11.96
C ALA A 100 -5.77 -19.62 -10.88
N GLU A 101 -4.50 -19.65 -11.27
CA GLU A 101 -3.38 -19.27 -10.41
C GLU A 101 -3.47 -17.79 -10.01
N PHE A 102 -3.79 -16.92 -10.97
CA PHE A 102 -4.00 -15.49 -10.74
C PHE A 102 -5.12 -15.23 -9.72
N ALA A 103 -6.27 -15.90 -9.86
CA ALA A 103 -7.39 -15.75 -8.93
C ALA A 103 -7.04 -16.20 -7.50
N LYS A 104 -6.14 -17.17 -7.34
CA LYS A 104 -5.64 -17.58 -6.03
C LYS A 104 -4.67 -16.55 -5.46
N ASP A 105 -3.68 -16.14 -6.24
CA ASP A 105 -2.62 -15.24 -5.78
C ASP A 105 -3.15 -13.82 -5.54
N SER A 106 -4.09 -13.34 -6.36
CA SER A 106 -4.71 -12.01 -6.22
C SER A 106 -5.48 -11.87 -4.91
N ARG A 107 -6.15 -12.93 -4.44
CA ARG A 107 -6.75 -12.97 -3.09
C ARG A 107 -5.71 -12.88 -1.99
N GLY A 108 -4.56 -13.53 -2.18
CA GLY A 108 -3.41 -13.43 -1.28
C GLY A 108 -2.87 -12.00 -1.22
N LEU A 109 -2.65 -11.38 -2.38
CA LEU A 109 -2.22 -9.99 -2.49
C LEU A 109 -3.21 -9.04 -1.80
N MET A 110 -4.51 -9.17 -2.12
CA MET A 110 -5.54 -8.29 -1.54
C MET A 110 -5.54 -8.38 -0.01
N LYS A 111 -5.38 -9.58 0.55
CA LYS A 111 -5.30 -9.76 2.00
C LYS A 111 -4.10 -9.02 2.62
N VAL A 112 -2.91 -9.08 2.00
CA VAL A 112 -1.73 -8.39 2.54
C VAL A 112 -1.82 -6.87 2.38
N LEU A 113 -2.38 -6.38 1.26
CA LEU A 113 -2.61 -4.95 1.05
C LEU A 113 -3.65 -4.39 2.02
N LEU A 114 -4.78 -5.07 2.21
CA LEU A 114 -5.80 -4.64 3.17
C LEU A 114 -5.27 -4.61 4.61
N LYS A 115 -4.36 -5.54 4.96
CA LYS A 115 -3.68 -5.50 6.27
C LYS A 115 -2.79 -4.26 6.39
N ARG A 116 -1.99 -3.95 5.37
CA ARG A 116 -1.17 -2.73 5.31
C ARG A 116 -2.02 -1.47 5.45
N ILE A 117 -3.04 -1.34 4.63
CA ILE A 117 -3.99 -0.22 4.62
C ILE A 117 -4.63 -0.04 6.00
N SER A 118 -5.10 -1.12 6.63
CA SER A 118 -5.70 -1.06 7.95
C SER A 118 -4.70 -0.57 9.01
N ASN A 119 -3.48 -1.07 8.98
CA ASN A 119 -2.39 -0.65 9.87
C ASN A 119 -2.04 0.84 9.68
N GLU A 120 -1.95 1.30 8.45
CA GLU A 120 -1.71 2.70 8.11
C GLU A 120 -2.82 3.61 8.63
N GLU A 121 -4.07 3.31 8.27
CA GLU A 121 -5.19 4.20 8.57
C GLU A 121 -5.53 4.26 10.05
N THR A 122 -5.40 3.13 10.76
CA THR A 122 -5.81 3.06 12.18
C THR A 122 -4.68 3.44 13.14
N VAL A 123 -3.42 3.30 12.73
CA VAL A 123 -2.26 3.54 13.59
C VAL A 123 -1.40 4.68 13.06
N LEU A 124 -0.78 4.53 11.90
CA LEU A 124 0.22 5.51 11.42
C LEU A 124 -0.41 6.87 11.11
N TYR A 125 -1.54 6.90 10.40
CA TYR A 125 -2.23 8.15 10.03
C TYR A 125 -2.84 8.84 11.24
N LYS A 126 -3.27 8.08 12.26
CA LYS A 126 -3.69 8.66 13.53
C LYS A 126 -2.52 9.34 14.24
N LYS A 127 -1.37 8.66 14.34
CA LYS A 127 -0.14 9.23 14.93
C LYS A 127 0.37 10.44 14.17
N TYR A 128 0.36 10.39 12.84
CA TYR A 128 0.71 11.54 12.02
C TYR A 128 -0.19 12.73 12.30
N ASN A 129 -1.52 12.54 12.29
CA ASN A 129 -2.46 13.63 12.59
C ASN A 129 -2.27 14.19 14.00
N GLU A 130 -2.01 13.35 15.01
CA GLU A 130 -1.66 13.81 16.36
C GLU A 130 -0.45 14.75 16.29
N ILE A 131 0.67 14.30 15.70
CA ILE A 131 1.91 15.08 15.59
C ILE A 131 1.69 16.42 14.90
N VAL A 132 1.07 16.43 13.71
CA VAL A 132 0.92 17.68 12.93
C VAL A 132 -0.19 18.60 13.44
N SER A 133 -1.07 18.13 14.32
CA SER A 133 -2.09 18.98 14.96
C SER A 133 -1.55 19.74 16.17
N TYR A 134 -0.37 19.37 16.68
CA TYR A 134 0.32 20.08 17.77
C TYR A 134 1.32 21.14 17.28
N TYR A 135 1.43 21.34 15.96
CA TYR A 135 2.19 22.41 15.31
C TYR A 135 1.26 23.40 14.62
#